data_AF-A0A954B3D1-F1
#
_entry.id   AF-A0A954B3D1-F1
#
_cell.length_a   1.000
_cell.length_b   1.000
_cell.length_c   1.000
_cell.angle_alpha   90.00
_cell.angle_beta   90.00
_cell.angle_gamma   90.00
#
_symmetry.space_group_name_H-M   'P 1'
#
loop_
_entity.id
_entity.type
_entity.pdbx_description
1 polymer ?
#
loop_
_entity_poly.entity_id
_entity_poly.type
_entity_poly.pdbx_seq_one_letter_code
_entity_poly.pdbx_strand_id
1 'polypeptide(L)'
;ILFVGAVYNLLLASRWDPQGWQKVADVIVHDVMPIAFALFWLLRPHASLTWRDAAFAALWPLAYAVYGLTRGLFDHFYPYFFMDPTALSYDQIAFNLVGLVVAFLIGAMLLLGISRLLGSKR
;
A
#
# COMPACT_ATOMS: atom_id res chain seq x y z
N ILE A 1 -1.95 2.94 -5.22
CA ILE A 1 -0.97 2.34 -6.15
C ILE A 1 0.49 2.64 -5.75
N LEU A 2 0.86 3.89 -5.45
CA LEU A 2 2.24 4.19 -5.00
C LEU A 2 2.65 3.40 -3.74
N PHE A 3 1.75 3.33 -2.75
CA PHE A 3 1.98 2.52 -1.56
C PHE A 3 2.06 1.02 -1.86
N VAL A 4 1.34 0.52 -2.86
CA VAL A 4 1.40 -0.88 -3.29
C VAL A 4 2.80 -1.19 -3.83
N GLY A 5 3.32 -0.36 -4.73
CA GLY A 5 4.69 -0.52 -5.24
C GLY A 5 5.75 -0.42 -4.15
N ALA A 6 5.58 0.50 -3.20
CA ALA A 6 6.50 0.66 -2.07
C ALA A 6 6.50 -0.56 -1.14
N VAL A 7 5.33 -1.01 -0.67
CA VAL A 7 5.23 -2.19 0.20
C VAL A 7 5.75 -3.44 -0.51
N TYR A 8 5.39 -3.61 -1.78
CA TYR A 8 5.87 -4.73 -2.57
C TYR A 8 7.41 -4.75 -2.63
N ASN A 9 8.03 -3.67 -3.11
CA ASN A 9 9.48 -3.62 -3.29
C ASN A 9 10.26 -3.71 -1.97
N LEU A 10 9.73 -3.14 -0.89
CA LEU A 10 10.43 -3.10 0.40
C LEU A 10 10.24 -4.36 1.24
N LEU A 11 9.07 -5.01 1.16
CA LEU A 11 8.71 -6.10 2.08
C LEU A 11 8.47 -7.44 1.40
N LEU A 12 8.09 -7.46 0.11
CA LEU A 12 7.56 -8.66 -0.54
C LEU A 12 8.43 -9.17 -1.70
N ALA A 13 9.02 -8.28 -2.49
CA ALA A 13 9.71 -8.63 -3.74
C ALA A 13 10.84 -9.64 -3.54
N SER A 14 11.60 -9.53 -2.44
CA SER A 14 12.70 -10.46 -2.12
C SER A 14 12.25 -11.89 -1.79
N ARG A 15 10.94 -12.09 -1.57
CA ARG A 15 10.33 -13.39 -1.22
C ARG A 15 9.43 -13.94 -2.31
N TRP A 16 9.32 -13.25 -3.44
CA TRP A 16 8.41 -13.56 -4.52
C TRP A 16 9.20 -13.72 -5.81
N ASP A 17 9.20 -14.92 -6.39
CA ASP A 17 9.93 -15.24 -7.63
C ASP A 17 8.98 -15.73 -8.73
N PRO A 18 8.08 -14.85 -9.23
CA PRO A 18 7.12 -15.23 -10.25
C PRO A 18 7.83 -15.50 -11.58
N GLN A 19 7.30 -16.45 -12.34
CA GLN A 19 7.82 -16.83 -13.66
C GLN A 19 6.79 -16.63 -14.77
N GLY A 20 7.27 -16.55 -16.02
CA GLY A 20 6.42 -16.43 -17.21
C GLY A 20 5.45 -15.23 -17.14
N TRP A 21 4.18 -15.45 -17.46
CA TRP A 21 3.16 -14.40 -17.46
C TRP A 21 2.90 -13.79 -16.08
N GLN A 22 3.13 -14.54 -15.00
CA GLN A 22 2.99 -14.01 -13.65
C GLN A 22 4.05 -12.96 -13.35
N LYS A 23 5.28 -13.15 -13.84
CA LYS A 23 6.36 -12.16 -13.72
C LYS A 23 6.02 -10.87 -14.46
N VAL A 24 5.46 -11.01 -15.66
CA VAL A 24 5.03 -9.86 -16.46
C VAL A 24 3.95 -9.08 -15.73
N ALA A 25 2.93 -9.77 -15.21
CA ALA A 25 1.86 -9.13 -14.45
C ALA A 25 2.40 -8.45 -13.19
N ASP A 26 3.28 -9.12 -12.46
CA ASP A 26 3.91 -8.63 -11.23
C ASP A 26 4.69 -7.32 -11.47
N VAL A 27 5.57 -7.30 -12.46
CA VAL A 27 6.32 -6.09 -12.84
C VAL A 27 5.39 -4.97 -13.28
N ILE A 28 4.33 -5.29 -14.06
CA ILE A 28 3.36 -4.29 -14.49
C ILE A 28 2.68 -3.65 -13.28
N VAL A 29 2.14 -4.45 -12.36
CA VAL A 29 1.29 -3.93 -11.27
C VAL A 29 2.08 -3.32 -10.11
N HIS A 30 3.31 -3.80 -9.86
CA HIS A 30 4.10 -3.38 -8.70
C HIS A 30 5.21 -2.38 -9.02
N ASP A 31 5.66 -2.29 -10.29
CA ASP A 31 6.75 -1.38 -10.68
C ASP A 31 6.29 -0.37 -11.72
N VAL A 32 5.78 -0.83 -12.87
CA VAL A 32 5.42 0.05 -13.99
C VAL A 32 4.24 0.95 -13.64
N MET A 33 3.15 0.38 -13.14
CA MET A 33 1.94 1.15 -12.86
C MET A 33 2.09 2.21 -11.77
N PRO A 34 2.78 1.94 -10.63
CA PRO A 34 3.10 2.99 -9.66
C PRO A 34 3.88 4.16 -10.26
N ILE A 35 4.92 3.89 -11.07
CA ILE A 35 5.73 4.93 -11.71
C ILE A 35 4.89 5.72 -12.72
N ALA A 36 4.16 5.02 -13.60
CA ALA A 36 3.28 5.64 -14.58
C ALA A 36 2.21 6.51 -13.91
N PHE A 37 1.63 6.05 -12.80
CA PHE A 37 0.67 6.83 -12.02
C PHE A 37 1.32 8.06 -11.39
N ALA A 38 2.53 7.95 -10.83
CA ALA A 38 3.24 9.09 -10.25
C ALA A 38 3.47 10.19 -11.31
N LEU A 39 3.99 9.81 -12.48
CA LEU A 39 4.21 10.73 -13.60
C LEU A 39 2.91 11.36 -14.07
N PHE A 40 1.88 10.54 -14.28
CA PHE A 40 0.56 11.02 -14.66
C PHE A 40 0.01 12.01 -13.64
N TRP A 41 0.07 11.69 -12.35
CA TRP A 41 -0.41 12.57 -11.28
C TRP A 41 0.34 13.91 -11.26
N LEU A 42 1.67 13.90 -11.41
CA LEU A 42 2.47 15.13 -11.45
C LEU A 42 2.06 16.09 -12.58
N LEU A 43 1.65 15.56 -13.74
CA LEU A 43 1.25 16.35 -14.92
C LEU A 43 -0.17 16.92 -14.85
N ARG A 44 -0.97 16.54 -13.84
CA ARG A 44 -2.39 16.93 -13.72
C ARG A 44 -2.50 18.19 -12.84
N PRO A 45 -3.63 18.92 -12.90
CA PRO A 45 -3.90 19.98 -11.93
C PRO A 45 -3.92 19.44 -10.50
N HIS A 46 -3.37 20.23 -9.57
CA HIS A 46 -3.22 19.88 -8.15
C HIS A 46 -4.14 20.71 -7.25
N ALA A 47 -4.16 20.42 -5.94
CA ALA A 47 -4.94 21.07 -4.89
C ALA A 47 -6.44 20.71 -4.77
N SER A 48 -6.89 19.63 -5.42
CA SER A 48 -8.22 19.05 -5.15
C SER A 48 -8.23 18.03 -3.99
N LEU A 49 -7.06 17.54 -3.57
CA LEU A 49 -6.97 16.54 -2.51
C LEU A 49 -7.24 17.15 -1.13
N THR A 50 -8.00 16.42 -0.33
CA THR A 50 -8.36 16.77 1.03
C THR A 50 -7.87 15.71 2.02
N TRP A 51 -7.90 16.05 3.31
CA TRP A 51 -7.64 15.09 4.38
C TRP A 51 -8.63 13.92 4.40
N ARG A 52 -9.85 14.12 3.90
CA ARG A 52 -10.86 13.06 3.79
C ARG A 52 -10.44 12.00 2.77
N ASP A 53 -9.80 12.42 1.67
CA ASP A 53 -9.27 11.49 0.66
C ASP A 53 -8.11 10.67 1.22
N ALA A 54 -7.24 11.29 2.02
CA ALA A 54 -6.15 10.59 2.71
C ALA A 54 -6.70 9.55 3.72
N ALA A 55 -7.69 9.92 4.53
CA ALA A 55 -8.34 9.01 5.47
C ALA A 55 -9.10 7.87 4.75
N PHE A 56 -9.82 8.19 3.67
CA PHE A 56 -10.52 7.19 2.85
C PHE A 56 -9.53 6.20 2.21
N ALA A 57 -8.39 6.69 1.74
CA ALA A 57 -7.36 5.82 1.17
C ALA A 57 -6.79 4.84 2.21
N ALA A 58 -6.64 5.27 3.47
CA ALA A 58 -6.15 4.42 4.57
C ALA A 58 -7.17 3.35 5.02
N LEU A 59 -8.44 3.48 4.65
CA LEU A 59 -9.47 2.47 4.96
C LEU A 59 -9.21 1.15 4.23
N TRP A 60 -8.69 1.21 3.01
CA TRP A 60 -8.45 0.03 2.17
C TRP A 60 -7.45 -0.98 2.75
N PRO A 61 -6.23 -0.60 3.17
CA PRO A 61 -5.31 -1.55 3.79
C PRO A 61 -5.86 -2.14 5.09
N LEU A 62 -6.61 -1.36 5.88
CA LEU A 62 -7.25 -1.85 7.08
C LEU A 62 -8.34 -2.89 6.77
N ALA A 63 -9.22 -2.58 5.82
CA ALA A 63 -10.26 -3.50 5.37
C ALA A 63 -9.67 -4.80 4.82
N TYR A 64 -8.59 -4.71 4.03
CA TYR A 64 -7.88 -5.88 3.53
C TYR A 64 -7.21 -6.69 4.65
N ALA A 65 -6.59 -6.05 5.64
CA ALA A 65 -6.00 -6.74 6.78
C ALA A 65 -7.06 -7.52 7.58
N VAL A 66 -8.22 -6.90 7.84
CA VAL A 66 -9.37 -7.57 8.49
C VAL A 66 -9.82 -8.77 7.66
N TYR A 67 -10.01 -8.58 6.34
CA TYR A 67 -10.38 -9.67 5.44
C TYR A 67 -9.33 -10.81 5.46
N GLY A 68 -8.04 -10.49 5.32
CA GLY A 68 -6.97 -11.48 5.25
C GLY A 68 -6.83 -12.28 6.53
N LEU A 69 -6.93 -11.63 7.70
CA LEU A 69 -6.95 -12.31 8.99
C LEU A 69 -8.19 -13.19 9.14
N THR A 70 -9.36 -12.67 8.82
CA THR A 70 -10.64 -13.39 8.94
C THR A 70 -10.66 -14.61 8.04
N ARG A 71 -10.25 -14.47 6.77
CA ARG A 71 -10.16 -15.59 5.82
C ARG A 71 -9.14 -16.63 6.28
N GLY A 72 -7.99 -16.18 6.79
CA GLY A 72 -6.93 -17.05 7.31
C GLY A 72 -7.36 -17.95 8.47
N LEU A 73 -8.43 -17.58 9.21
CA LEU A 73 -9.02 -18.46 10.21
C LEU A 73 -9.70 -19.71 9.61
N PHE A 74 -10.10 -19.66 8.33
CA PHE A 74 -10.79 -20.75 7.64
C PHE A 74 -9.84 -21.58 6.78
N ASP A 75 -8.92 -20.95 6.05
CA ASP A 75 -8.04 -21.63 5.08
C ASP A 75 -6.57 -21.74 5.54
N HIS A 76 -6.25 -21.20 6.73
CA HIS A 76 -4.90 -21.16 7.30
C HIS A 76 -3.87 -20.46 6.40
N PHE A 77 -4.32 -19.65 5.43
CA PHE A 77 -3.45 -18.92 4.51
C PHE A 77 -3.49 -17.41 4.76
N TYR A 78 -2.42 -16.91 5.37
CA TYR A 78 -2.20 -15.49 5.63
C TYR A 78 -1.39 -14.86 4.49
N PRO A 79 -1.91 -13.82 3.80
CA PRO A 79 -1.27 -13.29 2.59
C PRO A 79 0.14 -12.74 2.80
N TYR A 80 0.43 -12.24 4.00
CA TYR A 80 1.70 -11.61 4.32
C TYR A 80 2.28 -12.12 5.64
N PHE A 81 3.60 -12.34 5.65
CA PHE A 81 4.33 -12.83 6.82
C PHE A 81 4.17 -11.95 8.07
N PHE A 82 3.94 -10.64 7.91
CA PHE A 82 3.80 -9.69 9.01
C PHE A 82 2.41 -9.72 9.69
N MET A 83 1.49 -10.54 9.20
CA MET A 83 0.15 -10.74 9.76
C MET A 83 -0.17 -12.21 10.04
N ASP A 84 0.85 -13.07 10.05
CA ASP A 84 0.68 -14.52 10.23
C ASP A 84 0.75 -14.92 11.72
N PRO A 85 -0.36 -15.36 12.34
CA PRO A 85 -0.41 -15.78 13.74
C PRO A 85 0.27 -17.12 14.02
N THR A 86 0.68 -17.86 12.98
CA THR A 86 1.48 -19.09 13.16
C THR A 86 2.97 -18.78 13.39
N ALA A 87 3.41 -17.58 12.98
CA ALA A 87 4.79 -17.12 13.11
C ALA A 87 4.97 -15.97 14.13
N LEU A 88 3.90 -15.23 14.43
CA LEU A 88 3.95 -14.02 15.27
C LEU A 88 2.91 -14.06 16.38
N SER A 89 3.21 -13.40 17.50
CA SER A 89 2.20 -13.11 18.53
C SER A 89 1.18 -12.09 18.05
N TYR A 90 -0.03 -12.10 18.63
CA TYR A 90 -1.07 -11.11 18.30
C TYR A 90 -0.64 -9.66 18.57
N ASP A 91 0.20 -9.43 19.60
CA ASP A 91 0.74 -8.09 19.89
C ASP A 91 1.68 -7.61 18.78
N GLN A 92 2.53 -8.48 18.25
CA GLN A 92 3.40 -8.17 17.12
C GLN A 92 2.60 -7.91 15.85
N ILE A 93 1.55 -8.70 15.59
CA ILE A 93 0.65 -8.48 14.45
C ILE A 93 -0.04 -7.12 14.58
N ALA A 94 -0.59 -6.80 15.75
CA ALA A 94 -1.21 -5.51 16.01
C ALA A 94 -0.23 -4.35 15.77
N PHE A 95 1.01 -4.47 16.27
CA PHE A 95 2.06 -3.48 16.05
C PHE A 95 2.40 -3.31 14.56
N ASN A 96 2.55 -4.41 13.81
CA ASN A 96 2.81 -4.39 12.38
C ASN A 96 1.69 -3.70 11.59
N LEU A 97 0.43 -4.02 11.93
CA LEU A 97 -0.74 -3.42 11.28
C LEU A 97 -0.86 -1.92 11.58
N VAL A 98 -0.61 -1.51 12.83
CA VAL A 98 -0.53 -0.08 13.19
C VAL A 98 0.59 0.61 12.42
N GLY A 99 1.78 0.00 12.36
CA GLY A 99 2.91 0.52 11.59
C GLY A 99 2.57 0.70 10.11
N LEU A 100 1.85 -0.26 9.51
CA LEU A 100 1.40 -0.19 8.12
C LEU A 100 0.42 0.97 7.91
N VAL A 101 -0.57 1.15 8.81
CA VAL A 101 -1.53 2.26 8.75
C VAL A 101 -0.82 3.59 8.91
N VAL A 102 0.12 3.72 9.85
CA VAL A 102 0.91 4.94 10.05
C VAL A 102 1.74 5.26 8.81
N ALA A 103 2.43 4.28 8.22
CA ALA A 103 3.19 4.47 6.99
C ALA A 103 2.28 4.94 5.83
N PHE A 104 1.07 4.38 5.75
CA PHE A 104 0.09 4.80 4.75
C PHE A 104 -0.37 6.25 4.96
N LEU A 105 -0.68 6.63 6.20
CA LEU A 105 -1.08 8.00 6.56
C LEU A 105 0.05 8.99 6.26
N ILE A 106 1.31 8.66 6.58
CA ILE A 106 2.47 9.48 6.23
C ILE A 106 2.56 9.65 4.71
N GLY A 107 2.47 8.56 3.94
CA GLY A 107 2.53 8.63 2.48
C GLY A 107 1.39 9.47 1.88
N ALA A 108 0.16 9.27 2.35
CA ALA A 108 -0.99 10.06 1.93
C ALA A 108 -0.81 11.54 2.26
N MET A 109 -0.20 11.84 3.42
CA MET A 109 0.08 13.19 3.85
C MET A 109 1.16 13.90 3.06
N LEU A 110 2.21 13.18 2.69
CA LEU A 110 3.24 13.68 1.78
C LEU A 110 2.61 14.04 0.43
N LEU A 111 1.76 13.17 -0.13
CA LEU A 111 1.07 13.45 -1.40
C LEU A 111 0.12 14.66 -1.30
N LEU A 112 -0.62 14.78 -0.20
CA LEU A 112 -1.47 15.95 0.06
C LEU A 112 -0.63 17.25 0.13
N GLY A 113 0.49 17.22 0.84
CA GLY A 113 1.44 18.33 0.93
C GLY A 113 2.01 18.73 -0.43
N ILE A 114 2.49 17.76 -1.20
CA ILE A 114 3.01 17.97 -2.56
C ILE A 114 1.90 18.56 -3.45
N SER A 115 0.68 18.04 -3.39
CA SER A 115 -0.44 18.56 -4.17
C SER A 115 -0.73 20.04 -3.86
N ARG A 116 -0.72 20.41 -2.57
CA ARG A 116 -0.93 21.81 -2.17
C ARG A 116 0.18 22.73 -2.69
N LEU A 117 1.44 22.28 -2.61
CA LEU A 117 2.59 23.04 -3.10
C LEU A 117 2.56 23.24 -4.62
N LEU A 118 2.14 22.22 -5.38
CA LEU A 118 2.02 22.29 -6.83
C LEU A 118 0.79 23.08 -7.28
N GLY A 119 -0.30 23.05 -6.51
CA GLY A 119 -1.52 23.80 -6.82
C GLY A 119 -1.48 25.28 -6.42
N SER A 120 -0.68 25.65 -5.41
CA SER A 120 -0.50 27.05 -4.99
C SER A 120 0.28 27.91 -5.98
N LYS A 121 0.88 27.32 -7.03
CA LYS A 121 1.72 27.99 -8.03
C LYS A 121 0.99 28.31 -9.35
N ARG A 122 -0.34 28.26 -9.38
CA ARG A 122 -1.16 28.68 -10.53
C ARG A 122 -2.07 29.82 -10.17
#